data_AF-A0A314ZBS9-F1
#
_entry.id   AF-A0A314ZBS9-F1
#
_cell.length_a   1.000
_cell.length_b   1.000
_cell.length_c   1.000
_cell.angle_alpha   90.00
_cell.angle_beta   90.00
_cell.angle_gamma   90.00
#
_symmetry.space_group_name_H-M   'P 1'
#
loop_
_entity.id
_entity.type
_entity.pdbx_description
1 polymer ?
#
loop_
_entity_poly.entity_id
_entity_poly.type
_entity_poly.pdbx_seq_one_letter_code
_entity_poly.pdbx_strand_id
1 'polypeptide(L)' 'MDPKTKKPMKKQIRFVKNGAVVVCKIQVNNLICVEKFADFPQLGRFTLRTEGKTIAVGKVIDPPSTYSRKLSS' A
#
# COMPACT_ATOMS: atom_id res chain seq x y z
N MET A 1 12.51 -1.73 -4.35
CA MET A 1 13.03 -2.27 -3.08
C MET A 1 13.70 -3.59 -3.41
N ASP A 2 14.92 -3.82 -2.96
CA ASP A 2 15.57 -5.11 -3.22
C ASP A 2 14.79 -6.24 -2.55
N PRO A 3 14.35 -7.29 -3.28
CA PRO A 3 13.53 -8.36 -2.71
C PRO A 3 14.22 -9.11 -1.55
N LYS A 4 15.55 -9.20 -1.60
CA LYS A 4 16.37 -9.89 -0.59
C LYS A 4 16.76 -8.99 0.58
N THR A 5 17.10 -7.73 0.31
CA THR A 5 17.66 -6.83 1.34
C THR A 5 16.66 -5.85 1.91
N LYS A 6 15.46 -5.73 1.31
CA LYS A 6 14.42 -4.78 1.69
C LYS A 6 14.90 -3.32 1.77
N LYS A 7 16.03 -2.98 1.16
CA LYS A 7 16.55 -1.60 1.18
C LYS A 7 15.84 -0.74 0.12
N PRO A 8 15.49 0.51 0.46
CA PRO A 8 14.94 1.45 -0.51
C PRO A 8 16.02 1.82 -1.53
N MET A 9 15.72 1.66 -2.81
CA MET A 9 16.57 2.21 -3.87
C MET A 9 16.40 3.74 -3.86
N LYS A 10 17.51 4.47 -3.71
CA LYS A 10 17.53 5.95 -3.58
C LYS A 10 17.09 6.71 -4.85
N LYS A 11 16.85 6.04 -5.97
CA LYS A 11 16.43 6.67 -7.22
C LYS A 11 14.92 6.82 -7.25
N GLN A 12 14.42 8.01 -7.57
CA GLN A 12 12.99 8.23 -7.80
C GLN A 12 12.52 7.31 -8.94
N ILE A 13 11.77 6.28 -8.60
CA ILE A 13 11.30 5.26 -9.53
C ILE A 13 10.07 5.82 -10.26
N ARG A 14 10.22 6.11 -11.56
CA ARG A 14 9.09 6.58 -12.40
C ARG A 14 8.12 5.45 -12.75
N PHE A 15 8.65 4.24 -12.96
CA PHE A 15 7.86 3.08 -13.37
C PHE A 15 8.35 1.82 -12.67
N VAL A 16 7.40 0.94 -12.34
CA VAL A 16 7.65 -0.34 -11.66
C VAL A 16 7.51 -1.47 -12.68
N LYS A 17 8.47 -2.40 -12.70
CA LYS A 17 8.43 -3.60 -13.54
C LYS A 17 7.82 -4.77 -12.76
N ASN A 18 7.38 -5.81 -13.48
CA ASN A 18 6.87 -7.02 -12.85
C ASN A 18 7.92 -7.65 -11.91
N GLY A 19 7.46 -8.19 -10.78
CA GLY A 19 8.31 -8.77 -9.72
C GLY A 19 8.97 -7.77 -8.78
N ALA A 20 8.85 -6.46 -9.02
CA ALA A 20 9.40 -5.46 -8.12
C ALA A 20 8.50 -5.25 -6.89
N VAL A 21 9.15 -5.07 -5.73
CA VAL A 21 8.49 -4.66 -4.49
C VAL A 21 8.71 -3.18 -4.28
N VAL A 22 7.63 -2.44 -4.01
CA VAL A 22 7.64 -1.00 -3.80
C VAL A 22 6.74 -0.59 -2.64
N VAL A 23 7.05 0.56 -2.06
CA VAL A 23 6.15 1.29 -1.15
C VAL A 23 5.59 2.46 -1.95
N CYS A 24 4.28 2.60 -1.99
CA CYS A 24 3.60 3.67 -2.71
C CYS A 24 2.43 4.23 -1.90
N LYS A 25 2.00 5.44 -2.24
CA LYS A 25 0.75 6.03 -1.74
C LYS A 25 -0.35 5.76 -2.75
N ILE A 26 -1.43 5.14 -2.31
CA ILE A 26 -2.59 4.83 -3.14
C ILE A 26 -3.71 5.80 -2.78
N GLN A 27 -4.32 6.40 -3.80
CA GLN A 27 -5.53 7.21 -3.66
C GLN A 27 -6.69 6.44 -4.28
N VAL A 28 -7.81 6.44 -3.57
CA VAL A 28 -9.06 5.81 -4.00
C VAL A 28 -10.15 6.86 -4.11
N ASN A 29 -11.12 6.64 -4.99
CA ASN A 29 -12.20 7.59 -5.22
C ASN A 29 -13.26 7.53 -4.09
N ASN A 30 -13.52 6.32 -3.60
CA ASN A 30 -14.52 6.08 -2.56
C ASN A 30 -13.84 5.93 -1.20
N LEU A 31 -14.55 6.33 -0.14
CA LEU A 31 -14.12 6.05 1.22
C LEU A 31 -14.17 4.53 1.46
N ILE A 32 -13.07 4.00 1.98
CA ILE A 32 -12.92 2.60 2.33
C ILE A 32 -12.33 2.50 3.74
N CYS A 33 -12.76 1.49 4.49
CA CYS A 33 -12.17 1.18 5.79
C CYS A 33 -10.95 0.27 5.57
N VAL A 34 -9.79 0.71 6.03
CA VAL A 34 -8.53 -0.04 5.94
C VAL A 34 -7.75 0.17 7.24
N GLU A 35 -7.03 -0.88 7.65
CA GLU A 35 -6.21 -0.85 8.86
C GLU A 35 -4.77 -1.21 8.54
N LYS A 36 -3.84 -0.90 9.45
CA LYS A 36 -2.47 -1.40 9.33
C LYS A 36 -2.49 -2.92 9.36
N PHE A 37 -1.71 -3.53 8.49
CA PHE A 37 -1.58 -4.98 8.42
C PHE A 37 -1.09 -5.60 9.73
N ALA A 38 -0.25 -4.88 10.48
CA ALA A 38 0.26 -5.35 11.77
C ALA A 38 -0.84 -5.47 12.83
N ASP A 39 -1.85 -4.59 12.77
CA ASP A 39 -2.91 -4.51 13.78
C ASP A 39 -4.09 -5.41 13.40
N PHE A 40 -4.52 -5.37 12.14
CA PHE A 40 -5.64 -6.17 11.64
C PHE A 40 -5.35 -6.72 10.24
N PRO A 41 -4.71 -7.90 10.13
CA PRO A 41 -4.24 -8.45 8.86
C PRO A 41 -5.31 -8.63 7.79
N GLN A 42 -6.57 -8.82 8.17
CA GLN A 42 -7.69 -8.99 7.25
C GLN A 42 -8.16 -7.66 6.62
N LEU A 43 -8.04 -6.52 7.32
CA LEU A 43 -8.32 -5.18 6.75
C LEU A 43 -7.08 -4.49 6.17
N GLY A 44 -5.89 -5.05 6.42
CA GLY A 44 -4.64 -4.54 5.89
C GLY A 44 -4.14 -5.22 4.62
N ARG A 45 -4.74 -6.34 4.16
CA ARG A 45 -4.38 -6.99 2.89
C ARG A 45 -5.25 -6.45 1.76
N PHE A 46 -4.66 -6.17 0.61
CA PHE A 46 -5.41 -5.74 -0.58
C PHE A 46 -4.80 -6.30 -1.86
N THR A 47 -5.62 -6.32 -2.91
CA THR A 47 -5.25 -6.75 -4.26
C THR A 47 -5.64 -5.68 -5.26
N LEU A 48 -4.71 -5.32 -6.15
CA LEU A 48 -4.99 -4.41 -7.26
C LEU A 48 -5.33 -5.24 -8.50
N ARG A 49 -6.42 -4.87 -9.18
CA ARG A 49 -6.89 -5.54 -10.39
C ARG A 49 -7.12 -4.54 -11.52
N THR A 50 -6.81 -4.97 -12.74
CA THR A 50 -7.15 -4.25 -13.98
C THR A 50 -7.59 -5.27 -15.02
N GLU A 51 -8.66 -4.98 -15.76
CA GLU A 51 -9.15 -5.84 -16.85
C GLU A 51 -9.26 -7.33 -16.47
N GLY A 52 -9.78 -7.60 -15.26
CA GLY A 52 -9.93 -8.96 -14.73
C GLY A 52 -8.66 -9.62 -14.19
N LYS A 53 -7.47 -9.05 -14.45
CA LYS A 53 -6.17 -9.59 -14.00
C LYS A 53 -5.71 -8.95 -12.70
N THR A 54 -5.07 -9.76 -11.85
CA THR A 54 -4.39 -9.27 -10.65
C THR A 54 -3.02 -8.71 -11.05
N ILE A 55 -2.79 -7.43 -10.74
CA ILE A 55 -1.53 -6.74 -11.08
C ILE A 55 -0.60 -6.59 -9.88
N ALA A 56 -1.15 -6.60 -8.66
CA ALA A 56 -0.36 -6.52 -7.44
C ALA A 56 -1.13 -7.08 -6.25
N VAL A 57 -0.38 -7.58 -5.28
CA VAL A 57 -0.86 -7.90 -3.94
C VAL A 57 -0.06 -7.06 -2.96
N GLY A 58 -0.76 -6.43 -2.02
CA GLY A 58 -0.17 -5.45 -1.13
C GLY A 58 -0.67 -5.58 0.30
N LYS A 59 0.03 -4.86 1.19
CA LYS A 59 -0.38 -4.68 2.57
C LYS A 59 -0.27 -3.22 2.99
N VAL A 60 -1.21 -2.77 3.81
CA VAL A 60 -1.22 -1.41 4.37
C VAL A 60 -0.17 -1.32 5.47
N ILE A 61 0.78 -0.41 5.31
CA ILE A 61 1.84 -0.15 6.29
C ILE A 61 1.54 1.10 7.13
N ASP A 62 0.91 2.11 6.52
CA ASP A 62 0.60 3.37 7.16
C ASP A 62 -0.65 3.99 6.51
N PRO A 63 -1.78 4.10 7.24
CA PRO A 63 -2.95 4.81 6.77
C PRO A 63 -2.73 6.33 6.88
N PRO A 64 -3.43 7.14 6.08
CA PRO A 64 -3.32 8.59 6.17
C PRO A 64 -3.71 9.08 7.58
N SER A 65 -2.77 9.77 8.24
CA SER A 65 -2.91 10.34 9.60
C SER A 65 -4.04 11.37 9.77
N THR A 66 -4.76 11.70 8.69
CA THR A 66 -5.91 12.60 8.71
C THR A 66 -7.09 12.04 9.51
N TYR A 67 -7.24 10.71 9.62
CA TYR A 67 -8.33 10.10 10.40
C TYR A 67 -8.08 10.12 11.92
N SER A 68 -6.85 9.85 12.38
CA SER A 68 -6.52 9.89 13.82
C SER A 68 -6.70 11.29 14.43
N ARG A 69 -6.57 12.36 13.64
CA ARG A 69 -6.79 13.73 14.14
C ARG A 69 -8.27 14.08 14.30
N LYS A 70 -9.18 13.49 13.51
CA LYS A 70 -10.62 13.80 13.60
C LYS A 70 -11.35 13.08 14.74
N LEU A 71 -10.81 11.98 15.26
CA LEU A 71 -11.37 11.26 16.42
C LEU A 71 -10.92 11.84 17.78
N SER A 72 -10.04 12.85 17.76
CA SER A 72 -9.53 13.55 18.95
C SER A 72 -10.14 14.95 19.14
N SER A 73 -11.22 15.29 18.42
CA SER A 73 -11.98 16.54 18.60
C SER A 73 -13.45 16.25 18.77
#